data_AF-X1J6K4-F1
#
_entry.id   AF-X1J6K4-F1
#
_cell.length_a   1.000
_cell.length_b   1.000
_cell.length_c   1.000
_cell.angle_alpha   90.00
_cell.angle_beta   90.00
_cell.angle_gamma   90.00
#
_symmetry.space_group_name_H-M   'P 1'
#
loop_
_entity.id
_entity.type
_entity.pdbx_description
1 polymer ?
#
loop_
_entity_poly.entity_id
_entity_poly.type
_entity_poly.pdbx_seq_one_letter_code
_entity_poly.pdbx_strand_id
1 'polypeptide(L)'
;MSSKRIGQILTLWHYLGYLQKARHRKGHGIQSPFVYELVSKVIHDKTWHNEYEFFKRIRKRLNHSDAILDIKDDGAGSKYFKNNNRPVSALARVSSVTPKFGKLLFRLARFYK
;
A
#
# COMPACT_ATOMS: atom_id res chain seq x y z
N MET A 1 1.90 -31.86 -19.76
CA MET A 1 2.45 -30.97 -18.70
C MET A 1 3.47 -29.98 -19.29
N SER A 2 3.09 -29.13 -20.26
CA SER A 2 4.05 -28.29 -21.02
C SER A 2 3.56 -26.88 -21.39
N SER A 3 2.24 -26.64 -21.55
CA SER A 3 1.71 -25.33 -21.98
C SER A 3 1.86 -24.21 -20.93
N LYS A 4 1.67 -24.49 -19.63
CA LYS A 4 1.73 -23.46 -18.58
C LYS A 4 3.12 -22.85 -18.38
N ARG A 5 4.20 -23.61 -18.61
CA ARG A 5 5.59 -23.12 -18.42
C ARG A 5 6.00 -22.17 -19.55
N ILE A 6 5.57 -22.44 -20.77
CA ILE A 6 5.83 -21.57 -21.94
C ILE A 6 5.15 -20.21 -21.75
N GLY A 7 3.91 -20.20 -21.27
CA GLY A 7 3.18 -18.95 -20.96
C GLY A 7 3.85 -18.11 -19.87
N GLN A 8 4.42 -18.75 -18.84
CA GLN A 8 5.16 -18.06 -17.77
C GLN A 8 6.49 -17.45 -18.25
N ILE A 9 7.17 -18.11 -19.19
CA ILE A 9 8.41 -17.59 -19.79
C ILE A 9 8.09 -16.40 -20.70
N LEU A 10 7.01 -16.48 -21.48
CA LEU A 10 6.53 -15.37 -22.32
C LEU A 10 6.14 -14.15 -21.49
N THR A 11 5.40 -14.34 -20.38
CA THR A 11 5.06 -13.21 -19.50
C THR A 11 6.28 -12.60 -18.82
N LEU A 12 7.25 -13.42 -18.40
CA LEU A 12 8.52 -12.94 -17.87
C LEU A 12 9.30 -12.12 -18.90
N TRP A 13 9.31 -12.58 -20.15
CA TRP A 13 10.00 -11.90 -21.26
C TRP A 13 9.31 -10.59 -21.65
N HIS A 14 7.98 -10.58 -21.73
CA HIS A 14 7.21 -9.34 -21.92
C HIS A 14 7.41 -8.36 -20.76
N TYR A 15 7.51 -8.85 -19.52
CA TYR A 15 7.79 -8.03 -18.36
C TYR A 15 9.20 -7.44 -18.40
N LEU A 16 10.21 -8.22 -18.81
CA LEU A 16 11.58 -7.75 -19.03
C LEU A 16 11.64 -6.67 -20.13
N GLY A 17 10.93 -6.88 -21.25
CA GLY A 17 10.82 -5.88 -22.31
C GLY A 17 10.10 -4.60 -21.86
N TYR A 18 9.05 -4.73 -21.05
CA TYR A 18 8.37 -3.60 -20.42
C TYR A 18 9.32 -2.82 -19.50
N LEU A 19 10.11 -3.50 -18.65
CA LEU A 19 11.08 -2.84 -17.78
C LEU A 19 12.13 -2.03 -18.55
N GLN A 20 12.55 -2.51 -19.73
CA GLN A 20 13.45 -1.76 -20.62
C GLN A 20 12.78 -0.56 -21.31
N LYS A 21 11.49 -0.66 -21.65
CA LYS A 21 10.71 0.42 -22.29
C LYS A 21 10.15 1.44 -21.30
N ALA A 22 9.95 1.07 -20.04
CA ALA A 22 9.48 1.93 -18.96
C ALA A 22 10.49 3.02 -18.54
N ARG A 23 11.49 3.33 -19.39
CA ARG A 23 12.54 4.36 -19.23
C ARG A 23 12.02 5.80 -19.08
N HIS A 24 10.71 6.01 -18.95
CA HIS A 24 10.09 7.24 -18.42
C HIS A 24 10.37 7.50 -16.93
N ARG A 25 11.32 6.78 -16.31
CA ARG A 25 11.79 6.96 -14.93
C ARG A 25 12.29 8.38 -14.61
N LYS A 26 12.62 9.18 -15.62
CA LYS A 26 13.06 10.59 -15.52
C LYS A 26 11.95 11.61 -15.90
N GLY A 27 10.70 11.17 -16.07
CA GLY A 27 9.54 12.03 -16.38
C GLY A 27 9.45 12.56 -17.81
N HIS A 28 10.37 12.19 -18.71
CA HIS A 28 10.26 12.51 -20.13
C HIS A 28 9.04 11.80 -20.70
N GLY A 29 7.95 12.51 -20.98
CA GLY A 29 6.65 11.95 -21.39
C GLY A 29 5.48 12.31 -20.48
N ILE A 30 5.76 12.84 -19.28
CA ILE A 30 4.73 13.44 -18.43
C ILE A 30 4.66 14.93 -18.77
N GLN A 31 3.63 15.35 -19.51
CA GLN A 31 3.45 16.75 -19.90
C GLN A 31 2.76 17.58 -18.80
N SER A 32 2.02 16.93 -17.89
CA SER A 32 1.41 17.63 -16.75
C SER A 32 2.45 17.92 -15.67
N PRO A 33 2.72 19.20 -15.34
CA PRO A 33 3.64 19.56 -14.27
C PRO A 33 3.23 18.95 -12.93
N PHE A 34 1.92 18.95 -12.64
CA PHE A 34 1.35 18.33 -11.44
C PHE A 34 1.69 16.83 -11.33
N VAL A 35 1.48 16.06 -12.40
CA VAL A 35 1.77 14.62 -12.40
C VAL A 35 3.28 14.37 -12.29
N TYR A 36 4.09 15.20 -12.94
CA TYR A 36 5.55 15.10 -12.85
C TYR A 36 6.01 15.30 -11.39
N GLU A 37 5.49 16.32 -10.70
CA GLU A 37 5.81 16.59 -9.31
C GLU A 37 5.34 15.46 -8.38
N LEU A 38 4.11 14.97 -8.55
CA LEU A 38 3.60 13.82 -7.79
C LEU A 38 4.54 12.61 -7.92
N VAL A 39 4.91 12.25 -9.14
CA VAL A 39 5.74 11.07 -9.41
C VAL A 39 7.14 11.26 -8.83
N SER A 40 7.76 12.42 -9.08
CA SER A 40 9.15 12.69 -8.68
C SER A 40 9.30 12.93 -7.17
N LYS A 41 8.44 13.77 -6.58
CA LYS A 41 8.55 14.25 -5.19
C LYS A 41 7.80 13.38 -4.19
N VAL A 42 6.82 12.58 -4.61
CA VAL A 42 6.01 11.75 -3.70
C VAL A 42 6.20 10.27 -3.96
N ILE A 43 6.02 9.79 -5.19
CA ILE A 43 6.05 8.35 -5.47
C ILE A 43 7.49 7.82 -5.37
N HIS A 44 8.43 8.48 -6.06
CA HIS A 44 9.83 8.08 -6.16
C HIS A 44 10.73 8.58 -5.02
N ASP A 45 10.19 9.39 -4.13
CA ASP A 45 10.91 9.85 -2.96
C ASP A 45 11.46 8.66 -2.13
N LYS A 46 12.69 8.78 -1.63
CA LYS A 46 13.34 7.74 -0.82
C LYS A 46 13.73 8.27 0.55
N THR A 47 13.34 9.49 0.88
CA THR A 47 13.65 10.09 2.16
C THR A 47 13.05 9.27 3.30
N TRP A 48 13.85 9.14 4.36
CA TRP A 48 13.41 8.52 5.59
C TRP A 48 12.74 9.57 6.47
N HIS A 49 11.59 9.22 7.03
CA HIS A 49 10.84 10.06 7.95
C HIS A 49 10.71 9.36 9.30
N ASN A 50 10.93 10.10 10.39
CA ASN A 50 10.87 9.55 11.74
C ASN A 50 9.46 9.07 12.11
N GLU A 51 8.43 9.66 11.51
CA GLU A 51 7.03 9.29 11.61
C GLU A 51 6.77 7.82 11.19
N TYR A 52 7.63 7.25 10.35
CA TYR A 52 7.55 5.83 9.98
C TYR A 52 7.73 4.90 11.18
N GLU A 53 8.62 5.24 12.12
CA GLU A 53 8.80 4.44 13.33
C GLU A 53 7.61 4.60 14.29
N PHE A 54 7.00 5.79 14.33
CA PHE A 54 5.77 6.01 15.09
C PHE A 54 4.63 5.13 14.58
N PHE A 55 4.38 5.10 13.27
CA PHE A 55 3.35 4.23 12.68
C PHE A 55 3.64 2.75 12.89
N LYS A 56 4.90 2.33 12.78
CA LYS A 56 5.32 0.95 13.06
C LYS A 56 5.02 0.56 14.51
N ARG A 57 5.30 1.44 15.47
CA ARG A 57 5.02 1.23 16.90
C ARG A 57 3.53 1.11 17.17
N ILE A 58 2.72 2.00 16.61
CA ILE A 58 1.25 1.93 16.73
C ILE A 58 0.73 0.61 16.16
N ARG A 59 1.17 0.24 14.94
CA ARG A 59 0.75 -1.02 14.32
C ARG A 59 1.09 -2.22 15.21
N LYS A 60 2.30 -2.25 15.77
CA LYS A 60 2.72 -3.31 16.70
C LYS A 60 1.82 -3.33 17.93
N ARG A 61 1.57 -2.18 18.56
CA ARG A 61 0.69 -2.06 19.72
C ARG A 61 -0.72 -2.59 19.43
N LEU A 62 -1.32 -2.18 18.30
CA LEU A 62 -2.67 -2.62 17.93
C LEU A 62 -2.73 -4.12 17.63
N ASN A 63 -1.72 -4.67 16.97
CA ASN A 63 -1.65 -6.10 16.67
C ASN A 63 -1.48 -6.99 17.91
N HIS A 64 -0.93 -6.47 19.02
CA HIS A 64 -0.78 -7.17 20.29
C HIS A 64 -1.84 -6.77 21.33
N SER A 65 -2.89 -6.07 20.91
CA SER A 65 -3.96 -5.67 21.81
C SER A 65 -4.95 -6.81 22.03
N ASP A 66 -5.17 -7.18 23.29
CA ASP A 66 -6.19 -8.15 23.71
C ASP A 66 -7.57 -7.52 23.91
N ALA A 67 -7.68 -6.19 23.76
CA ALA A 67 -8.96 -5.50 23.85
C ALA A 67 -9.96 -5.99 22.78
N ILE A 68 -11.21 -6.14 23.20
CA ILE A 68 -12.35 -6.50 22.35
C ILE A 68 -13.28 -5.31 22.31
N LEU A 69 -13.73 -4.94 21.10
CA LEU A 69 -14.71 -3.89 20.88
C LEU A 69 -16.03 -4.51 20.48
N ASP A 70 -17.12 -4.00 21.05
CA ASP A 70 -18.46 -4.25 20.52
C ASP A 70 -18.74 -3.23 19.41
N ILE A 71 -18.80 -3.70 18.17
CA ILE A 71 -18.92 -2.88 16.98
C ILE A 71 -20.30 -3.08 16.37
N LYS A 72 -21.01 -1.97 16.20
CA LYS A 72 -22.24 -1.89 15.43
C LYS A 72 -21.94 -1.37 14.03
N ASP A 73 -22.29 -2.14 12.99
CA ASP A 73 -22.16 -1.72 11.60
C ASP A 73 -23.51 -1.16 11.12
N ASP A 74 -23.63 0.15 10.86
CA ASP A 74 -24.88 0.80 10.40
C ASP A 74 -25.14 0.68 8.88
N GLY A 75 -24.60 -0.35 8.23
CA GLY A 75 -24.65 -0.51 6.77
C GLY A 75 -24.56 -1.97 6.33
N ALA A 76 -23.90 -2.25 5.21
CA ALA A 76 -23.78 -3.60 4.63
C ALA A 76 -23.06 -4.63 5.54
N GLY A 77 -22.46 -4.18 6.65
CA GLY A 77 -21.72 -5.02 7.57
C GLY A 77 -20.34 -5.43 7.06
N SER A 78 -19.56 -6.03 7.94
CA SER A 78 -18.26 -6.59 7.58
C SER A 78 -18.37 -7.88 6.76
N LYS A 79 -17.60 -7.97 5.67
CA LYS A 79 -17.39 -9.23 4.94
C LYS A 79 -16.42 -10.19 5.64
N TYR A 80 -15.61 -9.68 6.56
CA TYR A 80 -14.56 -10.43 7.26
C TYR A 80 -14.99 -10.88 8.65
N PHE A 81 -15.82 -10.10 9.34
CA PHE A 81 -16.28 -10.36 10.70
C PHE A 81 -17.78 -10.63 10.73
N LYS A 82 -18.18 -11.76 11.30
CA LYS A 82 -19.60 -12.14 11.43
C LYS A 82 -20.23 -11.65 12.74
N ASN A 83 -19.42 -11.38 13.75
CA ASN A 83 -19.87 -10.98 15.08
C ASN A 83 -19.53 -9.51 15.34
N ASN A 84 -20.28 -8.89 16.25
CA ASN A 84 -20.08 -7.50 16.67
C ASN A 84 -18.90 -7.36 17.65
N ASN A 85 -18.66 -8.39 18.47
CA ASN A 85 -17.47 -8.48 19.31
C ASN A 85 -16.24 -8.79 18.46
N ARG A 86 -15.37 -7.80 18.27
CA ARG A 86 -14.19 -7.89 17.39
C ARG A 86 -12.93 -7.53 18.17
N PRO A 87 -11.90 -8.40 18.19
CA PRO A 87 -10.64 -8.08 18.84
C PRO A 87 -9.88 -7.02 18.04
N VAL A 88 -9.29 -6.05 18.75
CA VAL A 88 -8.54 -4.92 18.16
C VAL A 88 -7.38 -5.42 17.29
N SER A 89 -6.71 -6.50 17.69
CA SER A 89 -5.65 -7.13 16.92
C SER A 89 -6.12 -7.66 15.55
N ALA A 90 -7.29 -8.28 15.49
CA ALA A 90 -7.85 -8.75 14.23
C ALA A 90 -8.32 -7.59 13.34
N LEU A 91 -8.93 -6.56 13.93
CA LEU A 91 -9.32 -5.34 13.23
C LEU A 91 -8.09 -4.70 12.59
N ALA A 92 -7.04 -4.46 13.38
CA ALA A 92 -5.79 -3.88 12.90
C ALA A 92 -5.17 -4.70 11.76
N ARG A 93 -5.20 -6.03 11.84
CA ARG A 93 -4.68 -6.89 10.77
C ARG A 93 -5.44 -6.75 9.45
N VAL A 94 -6.76 -6.63 9.50
CA VAL A 94 -7.63 -6.57 8.31
C VAL A 94 -7.69 -5.16 7.72
N SER A 95 -7.80 -4.12 8.56
CA SER A 95 -8.00 -2.75 8.11
C SER A 95 -6.71 -1.97 7.84
N SER A 96 -5.59 -2.36 8.47
CA SER A 96 -4.37 -1.57 8.35
C SER A 96 -3.70 -1.77 7.00
N VAL A 97 -3.45 -0.66 6.30
CA VAL A 97 -2.64 -0.60 5.08
C VAL A 97 -1.26 -1.23 5.29
N THR A 98 -0.66 -1.79 4.24
CA THR A 98 0.70 -2.33 4.32
C THR A 98 1.70 -1.20 4.62
N PRO A 99 2.86 -1.49 5.24
CA PRO A 99 3.86 -0.46 5.53
C PRO A 99 4.29 0.34 4.30
N LYS A 100 4.36 -0.31 3.13
CA LYS A 100 4.68 0.35 1.85
C LYS A 100 3.66 1.43 1.50
N PHE A 101 2.37 1.11 1.57
CA PHE A 101 1.31 2.07 1.22
C PHE A 101 1.09 3.09 2.33
N GLY A 102 1.29 2.74 3.60
CA GLY A 102 1.28 3.70 4.71
C GLY A 102 2.32 4.81 4.54
N LYS A 103 3.55 4.45 4.14
CA LYS A 103 4.60 5.44 3.80
C LYS A 103 4.21 6.32 2.61
N LEU A 104 3.60 5.72 1.57
CA LEU A 104 3.12 6.49 0.42
C LEU A 104 2.00 7.48 0.80
N LEU A 105 1.00 7.04 1.56
CA LEU A 105 -0.09 7.89 2.05
C LEU A 105 0.43 9.04 2.91
N PHE A 106 1.41 8.76 3.78
CA PHE A 106 2.08 9.81 4.55
C PHE A 106 2.73 10.86 3.64
N ARG A 107 3.51 10.43 2.64
CA ARG A 107 4.17 11.37 1.71
C ARG A 107 3.14 12.18 0.91
N LEU A 108 2.04 11.57 0.47
CA LEU A 108 0.94 12.25 -0.19
C LEU A 108 0.32 13.34 0.70
N ALA A 109 -0.06 12.99 1.93
CA ALA A 109 -0.67 13.91 2.87
C ALA A 109 0.27 15.03 3.31
N ARG A 110 1.59 14.76 3.37
CA ARG A 110 2.61 15.77 3.67
C ARG A 110 2.85 16.72 2.49
N PHE A 111 2.78 16.22 1.26
CA PHE A 111 3.08 16.98 0.06
C PHE A 111 1.94 17.94 -0.34
N TYR A 112 0.68 17.52 -0.18
CA TYR A 112 -0.51 18.33 -0.51
C TYR A 112 -1.14 19.02 0.71
N LYS A 113 -0.34 19.23 1.75
CA LYS A 113 -0.80 19.83 3.00
C LYS A 113 -0.92 21.33 2.90
#